data_AF-A0A963ABB5-F1
#
_entry.id   AF-A0A963ABB5-F1
#
_cell.length_a   1.000
_cell.length_b   1.000
_cell.length_c   1.000
_cell.angle_alpha   90.00
_cell.angle_beta   90.00
_cell.angle_gamma   90.00
#
_symmetry.space_group_name_H-M   'P 1'
#
loop_
_entity.id
_entity.type
_entity.pdbx_description
1 polymer ?
#
loop_
_entity_poly.entity_id
_entity_poly.type
_entity_poly.pdbx_seq_one_letter_code
_entity_poly.pdbx_strand_id
1 'polypeptide(L)' 'MTDEKPQQPSDGTQNRLRPEDQARVDAFIKRGVNAVERKPFRPLRLFFILVGVVLGLSIISQLLARWAGIY' A
#
# COMPACT_ATOMS: atom_id res chain seq x y z
N MET A 1 -36.23 -25.10 26.53
CA MET A 1 -34.91 -25.48 27.08
C MET A 1 -33.95 -25.50 25.90
N THR A 2 -33.30 -24.38 25.62
CA THR A 2 -32.32 -24.23 24.53
C THR A 2 -30.93 -24.35 25.14
N ASP A 3 -30.20 -25.41 24.78
CA ASP A 3 -28.85 -25.66 25.25
C ASP A 3 -27.88 -24.62 24.67
N GLU A 4 -27.44 -23.69 25.51
CA GLU A 4 -26.38 -22.74 25.21
C GLU A 4 -25.04 -23.49 25.17
N LYS A 5 -24.42 -23.56 23.98
CA LYS A 5 -23.06 -24.08 23.84
C LYS A 5 -22.08 -23.14 24.55
N PRO A 6 -21.12 -23.66 25.36
CA PRO A 6 -20.23 -22.81 26.14
C PRO A 6 -19.33 -21.96 25.24
N GLN A 7 -19.37 -20.64 25.43
CA GLN A 7 -18.41 -19.70 24.86
C GLN A 7 -17.07 -19.90 25.57
N GLN A 8 -16.10 -20.46 24.85
CA GLN A 8 -14.77 -20.78 25.38
C GLN A 8 -13.86 -19.54 25.29
N PRO A 9 -13.06 -19.23 26.33
CA PRO A 9 -12.43 -17.92 26.51
C PRO A 9 -11.37 -17.65 25.44
N SER A 10 -11.37 -16.41 24.95
CA SER A 10 -10.49 -15.89 23.91
C SER A 10 -9.07 -15.67 24.43
N ASP A 11 -8.32 -16.76 24.62
CA ASP A 11 -6.87 -16.69 24.78
C ASP A 11 -6.23 -16.38 23.42
N GLY A 12 -5.27 -15.46 23.39
CA GLY A 12 -4.66 -14.81 22.21
C GLY A 12 -3.93 -15.73 21.20
N THR A 13 -4.28 -17.01 21.13
CA THR A 13 -3.76 -18.04 20.22
C THR A 13 -4.88 -18.72 19.41
N GLN A 14 -6.15 -18.32 19.57
CA GLN A 14 -7.26 -18.95 18.83
C GLN A 14 -7.41 -18.51 17.37
N ASN A 15 -6.67 -17.48 16.92
CA ASN A 15 -6.67 -17.05 15.52
C ASN A 15 -5.54 -17.70 14.71
N ARG A 16 -5.31 -19.02 14.91
CA ARG A 16 -4.39 -19.79 14.08
C ARG A 16 -5.15 -20.95 13.46
N LEU A 17 -5.14 -20.98 12.13
CA LEU A 17 -5.73 -22.06 11.35
C LEU A 17 -5.13 -23.41 11.79
N ARG A 18 -5.96 -24.44 11.83
CA ARG A 18 -5.47 -25.82 11.99
C ARG A 18 -4.51 -26.12 10.84
N PRO A 19 -3.51 -26.99 11.03
CA PRO A 19 -2.50 -27.27 9.99
C PRO A 19 -3.11 -27.73 8.66
N GLU A 20 -4.25 -28.44 8.70
CA GLU A 20 -5.01 -28.84 7.50
C GLU A 20 -5.59 -27.64 6.73
N ASP A 21 -6.13 -26.66 7.45
CA ASP A 21 -6.76 -25.48 6.88
C ASP A 21 -5.70 -24.51 6.36
N GLN A 22 -4.57 -24.40 7.07
CA GLN A 22 -3.41 -23.62 6.62
C GLN A 22 -2.88 -24.17 5.28
N ALA A 23 -2.77 -25.49 5.13
CA ALA A 23 -2.31 -26.10 3.88
C ALA A 23 -3.24 -25.80 2.70
N ARG A 24 -4.56 -25.74 2.93
CA ARG A 24 -5.55 -25.34 1.91
C ARG A 24 -5.41 -23.88 1.51
N VAL A 25 -5.21 -22.99 2.49
CA VAL A 25 -4.96 -21.55 2.25
C VAL A 25 -3.68 -21.34 1.46
N ASP A 26 -2.59 -22.02 1.84
CA ASP A 26 -1.30 -21.90 1.16
C ASP A 26 -1.38 -22.39 -0.29
N ALA A 27 -2.08 -23.50 -0.55
CA ALA A 27 -2.33 -24.00 -1.90
C ALA A 27 -3.15 -23.00 -2.73
N PHE A 28 -4.15 -22.37 -2.13
CA PHE A 28 -4.98 -21.37 -2.80
C PHE A 28 -4.21 -20.09 -3.14
N ILE A 29 -3.40 -19.56 -2.20
CA ILE A 29 -2.59 -18.35 -2.42
C ILE A 29 -1.53 -18.58 -3.49
N LYS A 30 -0.87 -19.75 -3.48
CA LYS A 30 0.15 -20.13 -4.48
C LYS A 30 -0.41 -20.28 -5.89
N ARG A 31 -1.70 -20.59 -6.05
CA ARG A 31 -2.35 -20.74 -7.35
C ARG A 31 -2.32 -19.45 -8.18
N GLY A 32 -2.13 -18.29 -7.54
CA GLY A 32 -1.63 -17.09 -8.22
C GLY A 32 -2.58 -16.50 -9.26
N VAL A 33 -3.89 -16.76 -9.18
CA VAL A 33 -4.89 -16.20 -10.13
C VAL A 33 -4.88 -14.67 -10.22
N ASN A 34 -4.37 -13.98 -9.19
CA ASN A 34 -4.19 -12.52 -9.15
C ASN A 34 -2.70 -12.09 -9.02
N ALA A 35 -1.75 -12.97 -9.37
CA ALA A 35 -0.33 -12.63 -9.39
C ALA A 35 -0.03 -11.80 -10.63
N VAL A 36 -0.04 -10.48 -10.48
CA VAL A 36 0.34 -9.55 -11.55
C VAL A 36 1.86 -9.36 -11.55
N GLU A 37 2.49 -9.30 -12.72
CA GLU A 37 3.88 -8.84 -12.83
C GLU A 37 3.99 -7.40 -12.30
N ARG A 38 4.50 -7.26 -11.07
CA ARG A 38 4.69 -5.96 -10.45
C ARG A 38 6.04 -5.42 -10.85
N LYS A 39 6.05 -4.41 -11.72
CA LYS A 39 7.26 -3.62 -11.96
C LYS A 39 7.74 -3.07 -10.61
N PRO A 40 9.04 -3.18 -10.28
CA PRO A 40 9.55 -2.73 -8.99
C PRO A 40 9.19 -1.26 -8.79
N PHE A 41 8.57 -0.95 -7.66
CA PHE A 41 8.22 0.42 -7.31
C PHE A 41 9.50 1.23 -7.15
N ARG A 42 9.63 2.34 -7.89
CA ARG A 42 10.82 3.22 -7.86
C ARG A 42 10.44 4.56 -7.21
N PRO A 43 10.32 4.63 -5.86
CA PRO A 43 9.80 5.81 -5.16
C PRO A 43 10.61 7.08 -5.44
N LEU A 44 11.94 6.97 -5.55
CA LEU A 44 12.82 8.10 -5.83
C LEU A 44 12.53 8.76 -7.18
N ARG A 45 12.16 7.97 -8.20
CA ARG A 45 11.83 8.52 -9.53
C ARG A 45 10.63 9.47 -9.45
N LEU A 46 9.59 9.06 -8.72
CA LEU A 46 8.39 9.87 -8.54
C LEU A 46 8.70 11.16 -7.77
N PHE A 47 9.54 11.05 -6.73
CA PHE A 47 10.01 12.19 -5.95
C PHE A 47 10.77 13.22 -6.80
N PHE A 48 11.73 12.79 -7.62
CA PHE A 48 12.47 13.71 -8.49
C PHE A 48 11.59 14.40 -9.52
N ILE A 49 10.58 13.70 -10.07
CA ILE A 49 9.61 14.32 -10.99
C ILE A 49 8.84 15.43 -10.25
N LEU A 50 8.32 15.14 -9.05
CA LEU A 50 7.60 16.13 -8.25
C LEU A 50 8.46 17.36 -7.94
N VAL A 51 9.68 17.14 -7.44
CA VAL A 51 10.63 18.22 -7.14
C VAL A 51 10.95 19.04 -8.39
N GLY A 52 11.20 18.38 -9.53
CA GLY A 52 11.46 19.04 -10.80
C GLY A 52 10.31 19.94 -11.25
N VAL A 53 9.06 19.47 -11.11
CA VAL A 53 7.87 20.27 -11.44
C VAL A 53 7.76 21.50 -10.54
N VAL A 54 7.88 21.32 -9.22
CA VAL A 54 7.76 22.44 -8.26
C VAL A 54 8.87 23.48 -8.49
N LEU A 55 10.12 23.03 -8.68
CA LEU A 55 11.24 23.93 -8.96
C LEU A 55 11.08 24.65 -10.31
N GLY A 56 10.65 23.93 -11.35
CA GLY A 56 10.39 24.52 -12.66
C GLY A 56 9.34 25.62 -12.61
N LEU A 57 8.20 25.36 -11.97
CA LEU A 57 7.14 26.36 -11.79
C LEU A 57 7.61 27.54 -10.93
N SER A 58 8.42 27.28 -9.90
CA SER A 58 9.00 28.35 -9.05
C SER A 58 9.92 29.27 -9.84
N ILE A 59 10.81 28.71 -10.65
CA ILE A 59 11.72 29.48 -11.51
C ILE A 59 10.92 30.28 -12.53
N ILE A 60 9.97 29.66 -13.22
CA ILE A 60 9.12 30.34 -14.21
C ILE A 60 8.36 31.50 -13.57
N SER A 61 7.77 31.28 -12.39
CA SER A 61 7.05 32.32 -11.64
C SER A 61 7.96 33.51 -11.32
N GLN A 62 9.17 33.25 -10.83
CA GLN A 62 10.15 34.31 -10.51
C GLN A 62 10.63 35.06 -11.76
N LEU A 63 10.83 34.38 -12.89
CA LEU A 63 11.20 35.02 -14.15
C LEU A 63 10.09 35.96 -14.63
N LEU A 64 8.84 35.53 -14.57
CA LEU A 64 7.69 36.35 -14.93
C LEU A 64 7.55 37.56 -14.00
N ALA A 65 7.73 37.41 -12.69
CA ALA A 65 7.70 38.52 -11.75
C ALA A 65 8.78 39.57 -12.07
N ARG A 66 10.00 39.11 -12.37
CA ARG A 66 11.11 39.98 -12.78
C ARG A 66 10.84 40.72 -14.09
N TRP A 67 10.27 40.05 -15.08
CA TRP A 67 9.90 40.69 -16.35
C TRP A 67 8.74 41.68 -16.21
N ALA A 68 7.80 41.41 -15.30
CA ALA A 68 6.72 42.32 -14.98
C ALA A 68 7.17 43.54 -14.15
N GLY A 69 8.45 43.59 -13.72
CA GLY A 69 8.98 44.68 -12.91
C GLY A 69 8.45 44.70 -11.47
N ILE A 70 7.92 43.57 -11.00
CA ILE A 70 7.40 43.41 -9.64
C ILE A 70 8.58 42.94 -8.78
N TYR A 71 9.03 43.80 -7.86
CA TYR A 71 10.11 43.52 -6.91
C TYR A 71 9.58 43.59 -5.48
#